data_AF-A0A7S1YIB0-F1
#
_entry.id   AF-A0A7S1YIB0-F1
#
_cell.length_a   1.000
_cell.length_b   1.000
_cell.length_c   1.000
_cell.angle_alpha   90.00
_cell.angle_beta   90.00
_cell.angle_gamma   90.00
#
_symmetry.space_group_name_H-M   'P 1'
#
loop_
_entity.id
_entity.type
_entity.pdbx_description
1 polymer ?
#
loop_
_entity_poly.entity_id
_entity_poly.type
_entity_poly.pdbx_seq_one_letter_code
_entity_poly.pdbx_strand_id
1 'polypeptide(L)'
;LPPLLPSAPSLFPFSFLALFFPAMAPRRLATQPINQLFRYISTKTPIVVYFFGKRREYHGLLVGFDEYMNIVVQDAAGSTMLIRGDCIAGIAMDENDGKEVEAAAHGAAEQAVAA
;
A
#
# COMPACT_ATOMS: atom_id res chain seq x y z
N LEU A 1 -54.67 -56.13 -12.15
CA LEU A 1 -53.89 -56.44 -10.93
C LEU A 1 -52.47 -55.88 -11.14
N PRO A 2 -52.06 -54.78 -10.49
CA PRO A 2 -50.71 -54.22 -10.57
C PRO A 2 -49.79 -54.90 -9.53
N PRO A 3 -48.46 -55.00 -9.78
CA PRO A 3 -47.45 -54.17 -9.08
C PRO A 3 -46.24 -53.83 -9.99
N LEU A 4 -45.26 -52.94 -9.74
CA LEU A 4 -44.78 -52.12 -8.61
C LEU A 4 -43.95 -50.96 -9.22
N LEU A 5 -44.04 -49.78 -8.60
CA LEU A 5 -43.17 -48.60 -8.83
C LEU A 5 -41.67 -48.93 -8.86
N PRO A 6 -40.86 -48.15 -9.59
CA PRO A 6 -39.62 -47.62 -9.04
C PRO A 6 -39.80 -46.18 -8.55
N SER A 7 -39.33 -45.96 -7.32
CA SER A 7 -39.26 -44.70 -6.58
C SER A 7 -38.62 -43.55 -7.35
N ALA A 8 -39.25 -42.38 -7.32
CA ALA A 8 -38.59 -41.10 -7.61
C ALA A 8 -37.42 -40.86 -6.63
N PRO A 9 -36.46 -40.00 -6.99
CA PRO A 9 -36.50 -38.71 -6.29
C PRO A 9 -36.16 -37.47 -7.14
N SER A 10 -36.90 -36.41 -6.79
CA SER A 10 -36.46 -35.01 -6.72
C SER A 10 -36.00 -34.32 -7.99
N LEU A 11 -37.02 -33.85 -8.71
CA LEU A 11 -37.05 -32.54 -9.35
C LEU A 11 -36.57 -31.44 -8.38
N PHE A 12 -35.32 -31.01 -8.48
CA PHE A 12 -34.87 -29.71 -7.98
C PHE A 12 -34.33 -28.91 -9.17
N PRO A 13 -35.05 -27.88 -9.66
CA PRO A 13 -34.47 -26.94 -10.60
C PRO A 13 -33.59 -25.97 -9.79
N PHE A 14 -32.36 -26.37 -9.46
CA PHE A 14 -31.35 -25.45 -8.91
C PHE A 14 -30.77 -24.51 -9.99
N SER A 15 -31.62 -24.04 -10.91
CA SER A 15 -31.27 -23.10 -11.98
C SER A 15 -31.97 -21.76 -11.78
N PHE A 16 -32.06 -21.29 -10.53
CA PHE A 16 -32.59 -19.96 -10.22
C PHE A 16 -31.87 -19.25 -9.05
N LEU A 17 -30.67 -19.69 -8.65
CA LEU A 17 -29.87 -19.03 -7.60
C LEU A 17 -28.69 -18.21 -8.15
N ALA A 18 -28.52 -18.11 -9.48
CA ALA A 18 -27.41 -17.36 -10.08
C ALA A 18 -27.77 -15.92 -10.51
N LEU A 19 -29.06 -15.53 -10.49
CA LEU A 19 -29.50 -14.18 -10.90
C LEU A 19 -29.69 -13.20 -9.74
N PHE A 20 -29.43 -13.63 -8.49
CA PHE A 20 -29.60 -12.80 -7.30
C PHE A 20 -28.33 -12.66 -6.45
N PHE A 21 -27.16 -12.90 -7.04
CA PHE A 21 -25.91 -12.42 -6.45
C PHE A 21 -25.52 -11.13 -7.16
N PRO A 22 -25.95 -9.95 -6.66
CA PRO A 22 -25.31 -8.72 -7.09
C PRO A 22 -23.82 -8.89 -6.77
N ALA A 23 -22.97 -8.78 -7.78
CA ALA A 23 -21.52 -8.74 -7.61
C ALA A 23 -21.23 -7.65 -6.58
N MET A 24 -20.88 -8.07 -5.36
CA MET A 24 -20.68 -7.17 -4.25
C MET A 24 -19.46 -6.33 -4.59
N ALA A 25 -19.68 -5.10 -5.06
CA ALA A 25 -18.61 -4.15 -5.30
C ALA A 25 -17.75 -4.09 -4.02
N PRO A 26 -16.42 -4.11 -4.14
CA PRO A 26 -15.56 -4.11 -2.97
C PRO A 26 -15.94 -2.92 -2.08
N ARG A 27 -16.45 -3.22 -0.88
CA ARG A 27 -16.68 -2.19 0.13
C ARG A 27 -15.32 -1.54 0.34
N ARG A 28 -15.22 -0.22 0.11
CA ARG A 28 -14.03 0.56 0.48
C ARG A 28 -13.89 0.45 1.99
N LEU A 29 -13.16 -0.56 2.44
CA LEU A 29 -12.83 -0.76 3.84
C LEU A 29 -11.95 0.42 4.22
N ALA A 30 -12.52 1.34 5.02
CA ALA A 30 -11.75 2.38 5.66
C ALA A 30 -10.74 1.67 6.57
N THR A 31 -9.49 1.61 6.11
CA THR A 31 -8.41 0.96 6.85
C THR A 31 -7.85 1.95 7.84
N GLN A 32 -7.51 1.47 9.03
CA GLN A 32 -6.82 2.30 10.00
C GLN A 32 -5.49 2.80 9.42
N PRO A 33 -5.03 4.00 9.80
CA PRO A 33 -3.78 4.57 9.28
C PRO A 33 -2.56 3.68 9.53
N ILE A 34 -2.53 2.95 10.66
CA ILE A 34 -1.48 1.97 10.95
C ILE A 34 -1.41 0.88 9.86
N ASN A 35 -2.55 0.42 9.34
CA ASN A 35 -2.60 -0.59 8.29
C ASN A 35 -2.01 -0.06 6.97
N GLN A 36 -2.09 1.26 6.73
CA GLN A 36 -1.47 1.89 5.59
C GLN A 36 0.06 1.90 5.70
N LEU A 37 0.59 2.23 6.88
CA LEU A 37 2.04 2.20 7.13
C LEU A 37 2.60 0.77 6.99
N PHE A 38 1.91 -0.23 7.55
CA PHE A 38 2.31 -1.63 7.37
C PHE A 38 2.30 -2.06 5.91
N ARG A 39 1.31 -1.58 5.14
CA ARG A 39 1.27 -1.80 3.70
C ARG A 39 2.50 -1.19 3.03
N TYR A 40 2.82 0.08 3.29
CA TYR A 40 3.97 0.77 2.69
C TYR A 40 5.30 0.06 2.94
N ILE A 41 5.52 -0.45 4.16
CA ILE A 41 6.72 -1.24 4.48
C ILE A 41 6.72 -2.58 3.73
N SER A 42 5.58 -3.28 3.73
CA SER A 42 5.49 -4.62 3.11
C SER A 42 5.66 -4.58 1.60
N THR A 43 5.10 -3.58 0.94
CA THR A 43 5.18 -3.41 -0.51
C THR A 43 6.40 -2.62 -0.97
N LYS A 44 7.21 -2.09 -0.03
CA LYS A 44 8.34 -1.18 -0.32
C LYS A 44 7.93 -0.08 -1.28
N THR A 45 6.80 0.56 -0.99
CA THR A 45 6.26 1.61 -1.84
C THR A 45 7.02 2.92 -1.61
N PRO A 46 7.40 3.65 -2.67
CA PRO A 46 7.96 4.98 -2.52
C PRO A 46 6.89 5.93 -1.93
N ILE A 47 7.29 6.68 -0.92
CA ILE A 47 6.42 7.62 -0.20
C ILE A 47 7.00 9.02 -0.22
N VAL A 48 6.12 10.00 -0.06
CA VAL A 48 6.46 11.40 0.19
C VAL A 48 6.01 11.75 1.61
N VAL A 49 6.94 12.29 2.38
CA VAL A 49 6.71 12.77 3.75
C VAL A 49 6.61 14.28 3.74
N TYR A 50 5.47 14.79 4.19
CA TYR A 50 5.20 16.21 4.33
C TYR A 50 5.50 16.65 5.77
N PHE A 51 6.19 17.79 5.94
CA PHE A 51 6.54 18.32 7.26
C PHE A 51 5.63 19.46 7.69
N PHE A 52 5.38 19.57 8.99
CA PHE A 52 4.60 20.67 9.55
C PHE A 52 5.35 22.01 9.41
N GLY A 53 4.66 23.03 8.88
CA GLY A 53 5.18 24.40 8.80
C GLY A 53 6.32 24.63 7.79
N LYS A 54 6.69 23.64 6.97
CA LYS A 54 7.74 23.76 5.94
C LYS A 54 7.22 23.24 4.60
N ARG A 55 7.57 23.91 3.50
CA ARG A 55 7.38 23.42 2.11
C ARG A 55 8.41 22.36 1.69
N ARG A 56 9.18 21.81 2.64
CA ARG A 56 10.11 20.74 2.34
C ARG A 56 9.34 19.43 2.38
N GLU A 57 9.67 18.54 1.46
CA GLU A 57 9.13 17.19 1.36
C GLU A 57 10.33 16.24 1.28
N TYR A 58 10.15 15.02 1.80
CA TYR A 58 11.19 14.00 1.74
C TYR A 58 10.64 12.77 1.01
N HIS A 59 11.34 12.36 -0.04
CA HIS A 59 10.99 11.21 -0.85
C HIS A 59 11.84 10.02 -0.44
N GLY A 60 11.24 8.84 -0.38
CA GLY A 60 12.01 7.62 -0.14
C GLY A 60 11.14 6.43 0.22
N LEU A 61 11.80 5.37 0.68
CA LEU A 61 11.16 4.12 1.08
C LEU A 61 10.99 4.07 2.60
N LEU A 62 9.77 3.77 3.05
CA LEU A 62 9.50 3.56 4.46
C LEU A 62 10.08 2.21 4.92
N VAL A 63 11.05 2.26 5.83
CA VAL A 63 11.71 1.07 6.39
C VAL A 63 11.05 0.64 7.70
N GLY A 64 10.65 1.60 8.53
CA GLY A 64 10.09 1.33 9.85
C GLY A 64 9.38 2.54 10.45
N PHE A 65 8.54 2.27 11.45
CA PHE A 65 7.89 3.28 12.29
C PHE A 65 7.76 2.78 13.74
N ASP A 66 7.52 3.69 14.68
CA ASP A 66 7.25 3.38 16.09
C ASP A 66 5.91 3.92 16.59
N GLU A 67 5.64 3.74 17.89
CA GLU A 67 4.41 4.21 18.56
C GLU A 67 4.23 5.73 18.56
N TYR A 68 5.32 6.49 18.38
CA TYR A 68 5.31 7.95 18.31
C TYR A 68 5.29 8.46 16.86
N MET A 69 5.10 7.57 15.87
CA MET A 69 5.18 7.89 14.45
C MET A 69 6.55 8.45 14.04
N ASN A 70 7.62 8.16 14.79
CA ASN A 70 8.96 8.35 14.26
C ASN A 70 9.15 7.36 13.12
N ILE A 71 9.55 7.85 11.96
CA ILE A 71 9.71 7.03 10.76
C ILE A 71 11.16 6.96 10.34
N VAL A 72 11.53 5.80 9.79
CA VAL A 72 12.83 5.58 9.18
C VAL A 72 12.60 5.50 7.68
N VAL A 73 13.19 6.45 6.94
CA VAL A 73 13.05 6.53 5.48
C VAL A 73 14.41 6.39 4.83
N GLN A 74 14.49 5.51 3.83
CA GLN A 74 15.68 5.29 3.03
C GLN A 74 15.55 6.03 1.69
N ASP A 75 16.54 6.84 1.37
CA ASP A 75 16.66 7.54 0.09
C ASP A 75 17.19 6.61 -1.01
N ALA A 76 17.13 7.07 -2.26
CA ALA A 76 17.73 6.48 -3.45
C ALA A 76 19.14 5.96 -3.26
N ALA A 77 19.96 6.80 -2.65
CA ALA A 77 21.38 6.56 -2.46
C ALA A 77 21.66 5.54 -1.35
N GLY A 78 20.62 4.89 -0.80
CA GLY A 78 20.72 3.95 0.32
C GLY A 78 20.93 4.64 1.68
N SER A 79 21.06 5.96 1.70
CA SER A 79 21.15 6.75 2.93
C SER A 79 19.84 6.65 3.70
N THR A 80 19.94 6.31 4.98
CA THR A 80 18.78 6.11 5.86
C THR A 80 18.68 7.25 6.86
N MET A 81 17.52 7.88 6.96
CA MET A 81 17.27 9.00 7.86
C MET A 81 16.11 8.68 8.83
N LEU A 82 16.27 9.09 10.09
CA LEU A 82 15.20 9.07 11.09
C LEU A 82 14.49 10.42 11.14
N ILE A 83 13.17 10.40 11.01
CA ILE A 83 12.30 11.58 11.06
C ILE A 83 11.40 11.46 12.29
N ARG A 84 11.32 12.51 13.10
CA ARG A 84 10.47 12.53 14.30
C ARG A 84 9.00 12.71 13.95
N GLY A 85 8.12 11.95 14.60
CA GLY A 85 6.67 11.97 14.36
C GLY A 85 6.02 13.34 14.56
N ASP A 86 6.47 14.10 15.57
CA ASP A 86 5.97 15.45 15.88
C ASP A 86 6.10 16.45 14.72
N CYS A 87 6.99 16.17 13.76
CA CYS A 87 7.27 17.05 12.63
C CYS A 87 6.50 16.65 11.36
N ILE A 88 5.75 15.54 11.37
CA ILE A 88 5.09 14.98 10.19
C ILE A 88 3.68 15.56 10.07
N ALA A 89 3.38 16.15 8.91
CA ALA A 89 2.03 16.61 8.56
C ALA A 89 1.23 15.52 7.82
N GLY A 90 1.91 14.67 7.05
CA GLY A 90 1.27 13.58 6.31
C GLY A 90 2.25 12.71 5.56
N ILE A 91 1.80 11.52 5.16
CA ILE A 91 2.53 10.57 4.33
C ILE A 91 1.63 10.19 3.16
N ALA A 92 2.14 10.31 1.94
CA ALA A 92 1.43 9.91 0.73
C ALA A 92 2.29 8.96 -0.10
N MET A 93 1.66 8.21 -1.01
CA MET A 93 2.40 7.43 -2.01
C MET A 93 2.97 8.40 -3.05
N ASP A 94 4.21 8.18 -3.46
CA ASP A 94 4.81 8.93 -4.56
C ASP A 94 4.33 8.35 -5.90
N GLU A 95 3.60 9.13 -6.67
CA GLU A 95 3.07 8.73 -7.98
C GLU A 95 4.15 8.79 -9.09
N ASN A 96 5.34 9.34 -8.83
CA ASN A 96 6.38 9.56 -9.83
C ASN A 96 7.32 8.37 -10.09
N ASP A 97 6.89 7.14 -9.80
CA ASP A 97 7.63 5.89 -10.06
C ASP A 97 9.10 5.87 -9.55
N GLY A 98 9.48 6.73 -8.61
CA GLY A 98 10.87 6.83 -8.14
C GLY A 98 11.88 7.28 -9.21
N LYS A 99 11.46 7.92 -10.30
CA LYS A 99 12.40 8.39 -11.35
C LYS A 99 13.33 9.50 -10.88
N GLU A 100 12.93 10.33 -9.92
CA GLU A 100 13.79 11.36 -9.33
C GLU A 100 14.84 10.77 -8.37
N VAL A 101 14.51 9.66 -7.74
CA VAL A 101 15.37 8.88 -6.82
C VAL A 101 16.56 8.32 -7.63
N GLU A 102 16.33 7.75 -8.82
CA GLU A 102 17.40 7.24 -9.68
C GLU A 102 18.33 8.34 -10.24
N ALA A 103 17.79 9.55 -10.52
CA ALA A 103 18.57 10.68 -11.02
C ALA A 103 19.51 11.29 -9.96
N ALA A 104 19.09 11.33 -8.69
CA ALA A 104 19.93 11.81 -7.58
C ALA A 104 21.12 10.88 -7.28
N ALA A 105 20.93 9.56 -7.43
CA ALA A 105 21.99 8.58 -7.24
C ALA A 105 23.13 8.75 -8.28
N HIS A 106 22.80 9.12 -9.52
CA HIS A 106 23.80 9.37 -10.56
C HIS A 106 24.54 10.72 -10.39
N GLY A 107 23.87 11.76 -9.87
CA GLY A 107 24.48 13.07 -9.63
C GLY A 107 25.45 13.11 -8.45
N ALA A 108 25.20 12.33 -7.40
CA ALA A 108 26.08 12.27 -6.22
C ALA A 108 27.40 11.52 -6.47
N ALA A 109 27.41 10.55 -7.40
CA ALA A 109 28.62 9.81 -7.75
C ALA A 109 29.65 10.66 -8.50
N GLU A 110 29.22 11.67 -9.27
CA GLU A 110 30.12 12.54 -10.04
C GLU A 110 30.78 13.62 -9.17
N GLN A 111 30.09 14.07 -8.10
CA GLN A 111 30.63 15.11 -7.19
C GLN A 111 31.67 14.57 -6.19
N ALA A 112 31.69 13.27 -5.92
CA ALA A 112 32.69 12.66 -5.02
C ALA A 112 34.04 12.38 -5.68
N VAL A 113 34.14 12.41 -7.02
CA VAL A 113 35.40 12.14 -7.76
C VAL A 113 36.17 13.43 -8.07
N ALA A 114 35.57 14.60 -7.86
CA ALA A 114 36.16 15.92 -8.15
C ALA A 114 36.74 16.65 -6.92
N ALA A 115 36.84 16.00 -5.76
CA ALA A 115 37.43 16.52 -4.53
C ALA A 115 38.64 15.67 -4.09
#